data_AF-A0A381UPZ5-F1
#
_entry.id   AF-A0A381UPZ5-F1
#
_cell.length_a   1.000
_cell.length_b   1.000
_cell.length_c   1.000
_cell.angle_alpha   90.00
_cell.angle_beta   90.00
_cell.angle_gamma   90.00
#
_symmetry.space_group_name_H-M   'P 1'
#
loop_
_entity.id
_entity.type
_entity.pdbx_description
1 polymer ?
#
loop_
_entity_poly.entity_id
_entity_poly.type
_entity_poly.pdbx_seq_one_letter_code
_entity_poly.pdbx_strand_id
1 'polypeptide(L)'
;MIQKFWPASLTLIFNAVSKLPDVLTANTGKVGIRLPKNEWTRRLIQTAGCALTATSANKKGGENTRTAEEVLNIFGSDIDLVIDPGAAPGGKVSTLVDTTFSPPTLLRHGAITQQEIDSCLKNKHTLTSYNSNC
;
A
#
# COMPACT_ATOMS: atom_id res chain seq x y z
N MET A 1 7.14 10.23 6.48
CA MET A 1 6.90 9.01 5.68
C MET A 1 5.92 9.27 4.55
N ILE A 2 4.62 9.52 4.80
CA ILE A 2 3.62 9.79 3.73
C ILE A 2 4.10 10.87 2.75
N GLN A 3 4.40 12.08 3.24
CA GLN A 3 4.88 13.19 2.40
C GLN A 3 6.17 12.89 1.61
N LYS A 4 7.00 11.95 2.09
CA LYS A 4 8.32 11.65 1.50
C LYS A 4 8.27 10.51 0.47
N PHE A 5 7.45 9.50 0.73
CA PHE A 5 7.50 8.22 0.02
C PHE A 5 6.24 7.90 -0.77
N TRP A 6 5.15 8.64 -0.58
CA TRP A 6 3.99 8.54 -1.44
C TRP A 6 4.09 9.52 -2.60
N PRO A 7 3.74 9.10 -3.83
CA PRO A 7 3.10 7.81 -4.17
C PRO A 7 4.04 6.61 -4.44
N ALA A 8 3.46 5.40 -4.40
CA ALA A 8 3.92 4.03 -4.69
C ALA A 8 4.67 3.22 -3.64
N SER A 9 5.86 3.64 -3.21
CA SER A 9 6.87 2.66 -2.74
C SER A 9 6.67 2.18 -1.32
N LEU A 10 5.61 2.64 -0.65
CA LEU A 10 5.34 2.42 0.76
C LEU A 10 3.89 2.00 0.98
N THR A 11 3.71 0.89 1.69
CA THR A 11 2.46 0.51 2.34
C THR A 11 2.62 0.73 3.83
N LEU A 12 1.69 1.45 4.45
CA LEU A 12 1.68 1.73 5.89
C LEU A 12 0.54 0.96 6.56
N ILE A 13 0.84 0.26 7.65
CA ILE A 13 -0.18 -0.39 8.48
C ILE A 13 -0.59 0.55 9.60
N PHE A 14 -1.90 0.69 9.78
CA PHE A 14 -2.54 1.48 10.83
C PHE A 14 -3.51 0.61 11.64
N ASN A 15 -3.89 1.06 12.83
CA ASN A 15 -5.05 0.51 13.52
C ASN A 15 -6.30 0.83 12.68
N ALA A 16 -7.12 -0.19 12.44
CA ALA A 16 -8.38 -0.03 11.74
C ALA A 16 -9.39 0.69 12.65
N VAL A 17 -10.25 1.50 12.04
CA VAL A 17 -11.43 2.07 12.70
C VAL A 17 -12.53 1.02 12.81
N SER A 18 -13.36 1.08 13.84
CA SER A 18 -14.43 0.09 14.10
C SER A 18 -15.46 -0.06 12.97
N LYS A 19 -15.61 0.97 12.13
CA LYS A 19 -16.51 0.93 10.96
C LYS A 19 -15.97 0.12 9.78
N LEU A 20 -14.70 -0.29 9.81
CA LEU A 20 -14.10 -1.04 8.71
C LEU A 20 -14.51 -2.52 8.85
N PRO A 21 -15.04 -3.16 7.79
CA PRO A 21 -15.40 -4.58 7.85
C PRO A 21 -14.24 -5.49 8.25
N ASP A 22 -14.50 -6.50 9.07
CA ASP A 22 -13.47 -7.42 9.57
C ASP A 22 -12.74 -8.19 8.47
N VAL A 23 -13.43 -8.46 7.35
CA VAL A 23 -12.83 -9.08 6.17
C VAL A 23 -11.66 -8.28 5.61
N LEU A 24 -11.66 -6.94 5.78
CA LEU A 24 -10.58 -6.07 5.32
C LEU A 24 -9.39 -6.03 6.28
N THR A 25 -9.59 -6.43 7.54
CA THR A 25 -8.53 -6.46 8.56
C THR A 25 -8.01 -7.87 8.80
N ALA A 26 -8.63 -8.89 8.19
CA ALA A 26 -8.39 -10.30 8.51
C ALA A 26 -8.49 -10.59 10.02
N ASN A 27 -9.41 -9.90 10.72
CA ASN A 27 -9.60 -9.95 12.18
C ASN A 27 -8.38 -9.48 13.01
N THR A 28 -7.38 -8.85 12.40
CA THR A 28 -6.19 -8.36 13.12
C THR A 28 -6.39 -7.01 13.80
N GLY A 29 -7.49 -6.30 13.47
CA GLY A 29 -7.70 -4.91 13.87
C GLY A 29 -6.76 -3.91 13.19
N LYS A 30 -6.00 -4.34 12.17
CA LYS A 30 -5.05 -3.50 11.42
C LYS A 30 -5.42 -3.44 9.93
N VAL A 31 -5.05 -2.34 9.28
CA VAL A 31 -5.28 -2.13 7.84
C VAL A 31 -4.05 -1.54 7.16
N GLY A 32 -3.67 -2.11 6.00
CA GLY A 32 -2.59 -1.61 5.15
C GLY A 32 -3.11 -0.60 4.11
N ILE A 33 -2.52 0.59 4.07
CA ILE A 33 -2.90 1.66 3.13
C ILE A 33 -1.73 2.02 2.23
N ARG A 34 -2.02 2.25 0.94
CA ARG A 34 -1.05 2.65 -0.09
C ARG A 34 -1.67 3.65 -1.05
N LEU A 35 -0.91 4.70 -1.39
CA LEU A 35 -1.22 5.55 -2.55
C LEU A 35 -0.40 5.08 -3.77
N PRO A 36 -0.99 4.55 -4.85
CA PRO A 36 -0.23 4.07 -6.02
C PRO A 36 0.36 5.21 -6.87
N LYS A 37 1.54 4.97 -7.49
CA LYS A 37 2.19 5.92 -8.42
C LYS A 37 1.58 5.90 -9.82
N ASN A 38 1.04 4.76 -10.25
CA ASN A 38 0.40 4.63 -11.56
C ASN A 38 -0.81 5.58 -11.62
N GLU A 39 -0.79 6.49 -12.60
CA GLU A 39 -1.82 7.51 -12.75
C GLU A 39 -3.17 6.90 -13.14
N TRP A 40 -3.16 5.91 -14.04
CA TRP A 40 -4.35 5.14 -14.41
C TRP A 40 -5.04 4.53 -13.20
N THR A 41 -4.29 3.89 -12.28
CA THR A 41 -4.84 3.34 -11.04
C THR A 41 -5.44 4.43 -10.16
N ARG A 42 -4.80 5.61 -10.05
CA ARG A 42 -5.37 6.72 -9.26
C ARG A 42 -6.64 7.27 -9.89
N ARG A 43 -6.69 7.41 -11.22
CA ARG A 43 -7.90 7.81 -11.95
C ARG A 43 -9.02 6.80 -11.73
N LEU A 44 -8.73 5.50 -11.80
CA LEU A 44 -9.71 4.45 -11.50
C LEU A 44 -10.29 4.58 -10.08
N ILE A 45 -9.43 4.75 -9.07
CA ILE A 45 -9.86 4.96 -7.68
C ILE A 45 -10.74 6.21 -7.56
N GLN A 46 -10.37 7.31 -8.22
CA GLN A 46 -11.14 8.55 -8.23
C GLN A 46 -12.51 8.35 -8.88
N THR A 47 -12.56 7.71 -10.05
CA THR A 47 -13.81 7.41 -10.77
C THR A 47 -14.72 6.48 -9.98
N ALA A 48 -14.15 5.47 -9.29
CA ALA A 48 -14.91 4.57 -8.44
C ALA A 48 -15.53 5.27 -7.22
N GLY A 49 -15.01 6.43 -6.82
CA GLY A 49 -15.52 7.21 -5.68
C GLY A 49 -15.29 6.56 -4.31
N CYS A 50 -14.51 5.47 -4.24
CA CYS A 50 -14.25 4.73 -3.03
C CYS A 50 -12.82 4.18 -2.98
N ALA A 51 -12.38 3.74 -1.80
CA ALA A 51 -11.11 3.04 -1.67
C ALA A 51 -11.21 1.64 -2.30
N LEU A 52 -10.20 1.24 -3.07
CA LEU A 52 -10.12 -0.09 -3.65
C LEU A 52 -9.27 -1.01 -2.78
N THR A 53 -9.83 -2.15 -2.44
CA THR A 53 -9.12 -3.24 -1.78
C THR A 53 -8.50 -4.11 -2.85
N ALA A 54 -7.20 -4.39 -2.77
CA ALA A 54 -6.51 -5.19 -3.76
C ALA A 54 -5.53 -6.16 -3.10
N THR A 55 -5.59 -7.42 -3.50
CA THR A 55 -4.50 -8.39 -3.34
C THR A 55 -3.69 -8.45 -4.64
N SER A 56 -2.56 -9.15 -4.63
CA SER A 56 -1.90 -9.49 -5.90
C SER A 56 -2.85 -10.34 -6.75
N ALA A 57 -2.90 -10.06 -8.06
CA ALA A 57 -3.80 -10.73 -9.01
C ALA A 57 -3.22 -12.09 -9.43
N ASN A 58 -3.10 -12.99 -8.47
CA ASN A 58 -2.58 -14.35 -8.66
C ASN A 58 -3.32 -15.33 -7.76
N LYS A 59 -3.35 -16.61 -8.16
CA LYS A 59 -3.75 -17.69 -7.25
C LYS A 59 -2.72 -17.80 -6.12
N LYS A 60 -3.16 -18.23 -4.93
CA LYS A 60 -2.30 -18.37 -3.75
C LYS A 60 -1.03 -19.17 -4.09
N GLY A 61 0.14 -18.56 -3.93
CA GLY A 61 1.44 -19.17 -4.24
C GLY A 61 1.88 -19.10 -5.70
N GLY A 62 1.07 -18.54 -6.61
CA GLY A 62 1.41 -18.33 -8.01
C GLY A 62 2.26 -17.09 -8.25
N GLU A 63 2.83 -16.99 -9.45
CA GLU A 63 3.60 -15.82 -9.88
C GLU A 63 2.74 -14.57 -10.01
N ASN A 64 3.35 -13.39 -9.87
CA ASN A 64 2.65 -12.13 -10.07
C ASN A 64 2.35 -11.94 -11.56
N THR A 65 1.09 -11.70 -11.88
CA THR A 65 0.67 -11.30 -13.21
C THR A 65 1.09 -9.87 -13.53
N ARG A 66 1.37 -9.63 -14.80
CA ARG A 66 1.82 -8.36 -15.36
C ARG A 66 0.96 -7.93 -16.54
N THR A 67 0.35 -8.86 -17.27
CA THR A 67 -0.52 -8.55 -18.42
C THR A 67 -1.97 -8.95 -18.17
N ALA A 68 -2.90 -8.32 -18.89
CA ALA A 68 -4.30 -8.71 -18.86
C ALA A 68 -4.50 -10.16 -19.34
N GLU A 69 -3.72 -10.61 -20.32
CA GLU A 69 -3.74 -11.99 -20.81
C GLU A 69 -3.36 -12.99 -19.71
N GLU A 70 -2.31 -12.74 -18.93
CA GLU A 70 -1.93 -13.59 -17.80
C GLU A 70 -3.03 -13.65 -16.73
N VAL A 71 -3.71 -12.52 -16.46
CA VAL A 71 -4.86 -12.48 -15.56
C VAL A 71 -6.00 -13.35 -16.11
N LEU A 72 -6.36 -13.19 -17.39
CA LEU A 72 -7.43 -13.97 -18.03
C LEU A 72 -7.10 -15.47 -18.09
N ASN A 73 -5.84 -15.85 -18.28
CA ASN A 73 -5.42 -17.25 -18.25
C ASN A 73 -5.57 -17.89 -16.86
N ILE A 74 -5.47 -17.10 -15.79
CA ILE A 74 -5.58 -17.60 -14.41
C ILE A 74 -7.04 -17.65 -13.95
N PHE A 75 -7.80 -16.58 -14.22
CA PHE A 75 -9.14 -16.38 -13.67
C PHE A 75 -10.26 -16.65 -14.68
N GLY A 76 -10.01 -16.54 -15.98
CA GLY A 76 -11.01 -16.80 -17.02
C GLY A 76 -12.34 -16.08 -16.75
N SER A 77 -13.41 -16.87 -16.60
CA SER A 77 -14.76 -16.38 -16.31
C SER A 77 -15.03 -16.08 -14.82
N ASP A 78 -14.06 -16.27 -13.92
CA ASP A 78 -14.22 -16.03 -12.47
C ASP A 78 -14.16 -14.52 -12.10
N ILE A 79 -13.94 -13.64 -13.08
CA ILE A 79 -13.84 -12.20 -12.90
C ILE A 79 -14.80 -11.46 -13.83
N ASP A 80 -15.46 -10.43 -13.30
CA ASP A 80 -16.45 -9.66 -14.06
C ASP A 80 -15.83 -8.70 -15.08
N LEU A 81 -14.61 -8.22 -14.81
CA LEU A 81 -13.96 -7.17 -15.59
C LEU A 81 -12.43 -7.26 -15.53
N VAL A 82 -11.80 -7.09 -16.69
CA VAL A 82 -10.37 -6.80 -16.82
C VAL A 82 -10.19 -5.43 -17.46
N ILE A 83 -9.37 -4.59 -16.83
CA ILE A 83 -8.97 -3.29 -17.38
C ILE A 83 -7.52 -3.43 -17.83
N ASP A 84 -7.25 -3.25 -19.12
CA ASP A 84 -5.93 -3.39 -19.72
C ASP A 84 -5.33 -2.03 -20.14
N PRO A 85 -4.53 -1.37 -19.27
CA PRO A 85 -3.74 -0.20 -19.64
C PRO A 85 -2.34 -0.57 -20.17
N GLY A 86 -2.09 -1.84 -20.49
CA GLY A 86 -0.78 -2.39 -20.83
C GLY A 86 -0.05 -3.06 -19.64
N ALA A 87 1.12 -3.62 -19.94
CA ALA A 87 1.88 -4.42 -18.97
C ALA A 87 2.31 -3.62 -17.73
N ALA A 88 2.14 -4.21 -16.55
CA ALA A 88 2.65 -3.66 -15.32
C ALA A 88 4.19 -3.52 -15.39
N PRO A 89 4.77 -2.39 -14.97
CA PRO A 89 6.20 -2.09 -15.15
C PRO A 89 7.14 -3.04 -14.37
N GLY A 90 6.60 -3.89 -13.50
CA GLY A 90 7.38 -4.78 -12.63
C GLY A 90 8.17 -4.00 -11.58
N GLY A 91 9.25 -4.61 -11.09
CA GLY A 91 10.15 -4.03 -10.11
C GLY A 91 9.93 -4.51 -8.68
N LYS A 92 10.63 -3.87 -7.74
CA LYS A 92 10.56 -4.23 -6.32
C LYS A 92 9.14 -3.97 -5.77
N VAL A 93 8.67 -4.89 -4.94
CA VAL A 93 7.42 -4.75 -4.19
C VAL A 93 7.43 -3.51 -3.30
N SER A 94 6.26 -3.03 -2.88
CA SER A 94 6.20 -1.92 -1.92
C SER A 94 6.81 -2.35 -0.58
N THR A 95 7.56 -1.44 0.01
CA THR A 95 8.05 -1.57 1.38
C THR A 95 6.85 -1.51 2.33
N LEU A 96 6.76 -2.43 3.30
CA LEU A 96 5.66 -2.50 4.28
C LEU A 96 6.16 -2.08 5.65
N VAL A 97 5.60 -1.02 6.20
CA VAL A 97 5.96 -0.51 7.54
C VAL A 97 4.72 -0.52 8.43
N ASP A 98 4.86 -1.13 9.60
CA ASP A 98 3.84 -1.08 10.64
C ASP A 98 4.04 0.15 11.53
N THR A 99 3.06 1.05 11.49
CA THR A 99 3.07 2.30 12.28
C THR A 99 2.33 2.17 13.61
N THR A 100 1.77 1.00 13.91
CA THR A 100 1.12 0.71 15.20
C THR A 100 2.10 0.46 16.33
N PHE A 101 3.38 0.26 16.01
CA PHE A 101 4.48 0.17 16.97
C PHE A 101 5.23 1.50 17.11
N SER A 102 5.88 1.69 18.26
CA SER A 102 6.81 2.80 18.50
C SER A 102 8.19 2.24 18.89
N PRO A 103 9.23 2.40 18.06
CA PRO A 103 9.22 3.03 16.74
C PRO A 103 8.48 2.20 15.67
N PRO A 104 8.07 2.81 14.54
CA PRO A 104 7.49 2.06 13.41
C PRO A 104 8.43 0.94 12.93
N THR A 105 7.87 -0.22 12.60
CA THR A 105 8.63 -1.43 12.28
C THR A 105 8.55 -1.77 10.80
N LEU A 106 9.70 -2.05 10.16
CA LEU A 106 9.74 -2.55 8.78
C LEU A 106 9.38 -4.04 8.74
N LEU A 107 8.26 -4.40 8.10
CA LEU A 107 7.80 -5.78 7.99
C LEU A 107 8.16 -6.43 6.65
N ARG A 108 8.27 -5.65 5.58
CA ARG A 108 8.68 -6.15 4.25
C ARG A 108 9.67 -5.21 3.60
N HIS A 109 10.83 -5.74 3.27
CA HIS A 109 11.82 -5.07 2.44
C HIS A 109 11.31 -4.96 1.01
N GLY A 110 11.34 -3.75 0.45
CA GLY A 110 10.81 -3.46 -0.87
C GLY A 110 11.62 -2.37 -1.56
N ALA A 111 10.92 -1.49 -2.28
CA ALA A 111 11.54 -0.39 -3.02
C ALA A 111 12.24 0.68 -2.15
N ILE A 112 11.88 0.80 -0.87
CA ILE A 112 12.51 1.71 0.10
C ILE A 112 13.38 0.90 1.06
N THR A 113 14.63 1.31 1.23
CA THR A 113 15.62 0.68 2.10
C THR A 113 15.37 1.00 3.59
N GLN A 114 15.90 0.14 4.48
CA GLN A 114 15.87 0.40 5.93
C GLN A 114 16.52 1.75 6.27
N GLN A 115 17.67 2.05 5.65
CA GLN A 115 18.39 3.31 5.86
C GLN A 115 17.54 4.54 5.51
N GLU A 116 16.77 4.49 4.42
CA GLU A 116 15.87 5.58 4.03
C GLU A 116 14.72 5.76 5.04
N ILE A 117 14.18 4.66 5.57
CA ILE A 117 13.17 4.68 6.64
C ILE A 117 13.76 5.29 7.91
N ASP A 118 14.92 4.81 8.38
CA ASP A 118 15.58 5.29 9.59
C ASP A 118 15.89 6.79 9.49
N SER A 119 16.41 7.23 8.34
CA SER A 119 16.68 8.64 8.08
C SER A 119 15.41 9.48 8.10
N CYS A 120 14.29 8.95 7.59
CA CYS A 120 12.99 9.63 7.66
C CYS A 120 12.47 9.75 9.09
N LEU A 121 12.74 8.77 9.96
CA LEU A 121 12.28 8.78 11.35
C LEU A 121 13.13 9.71 12.23
N LYS A 122 14.46 9.74 12.02
CA LYS A 122 15.39 10.62 12.74
C LYS A 122 15.09 12.11 12.56
N ASN A 123 14.63 12.52 11.38
CA ASN A 123 14.29 13.91 11.06
C ASN A 123 13.08 14.47 11.83
N LYS A 124 12.38 13.66 12.66
CA LYS A 124 11.24 14.13 13.47
C LYS A 124 11.60 14.60 14.88
N HIS A 125 12.84 14.46 15.34
CA HIS A 125 13.28 15.03 16.62
C HIS A 125 13.48 16.57 16.58
N THR A 126 13.21 17.23 15.45
CA THR A 126 13.42 18.68 15.26
C THR A 126 12.13 19.50 15.17
N LEU A 127 10.99 18.98 15.64
CA LEU A 127 9.80 19.81 15.87
C LEU A 127 9.74 20.13 17.37
N THR A 128 10.38 21.25 17.68
CA THR A 128 10.46 21.93 18.97
C THR A 128 9.09 22.13 19.61
N SER A 129 9.07 21.93 20.92
CA SER A 129 8.15 22.53 21.91
C SER A 129 7.50 23.82 21.43
N TYR A 130 6.19 23.80 21.17
CA TYR A 130 5.38 25.00 21.27
C TYR A 130 5.06 25.19 22.76
N ASN A 131 5.81 26.09 23.40
CA ASN A 131 5.45 26.64 24.70
C ASN A 131 4.13 27.38 24.56
N SER A 132 3.05 26.82 25.07
CA SER A 132 1.84 27.59 25.41
C SER A 132 2.08 28.25 26.77
N ASN A 133 2.68 29.44 26.74
CA ASN A 133 2.51 30.44 27.78
C ASN A 133 1.66 31.58 27.20
N CYS A 134 0.75 32.06 28.04
CA CYS A 134 -0.34 33.02 27.83
C CYS A 134 -1.67 32.40 27.38
#